data_AF-A0A2S8JKH8-F1
#
_entry.id   AF-A0A2S8JKH8-F1
#
_cell.length_a   1.000
_cell.length_b   1.000
_cell.length_c   1.000
_cell.angle_alpha   90.00
_cell.angle_beta   90.00
_cell.angle_gamma   90.00
#
_symmetry.space_group_name_H-M   'P 1'
#
loop_
_entity.id
_entity.type
_entity.pdbx_description
1 polymer ?
#
loop_
_entity_poly.entity_id
_entity_poly.type
_entity_poly.pdbx_seq_one_letter_code
_entity_poly.pdbx_strand_id
1 'polypeptide(L)'
;MNGIDPFKPISKQLDVVLPQLIKHDDLLDKVLPFYIAVTAKLSGKTREEVLKYNMLALETIFGSEKAGKSPKELAESQFAYMTNIRVSEIFDKLPDIE
;
A
#
# COMPACT_ATOMS: atom_id res chain seq x y z
N MET A 1 15.60 -1.76 -23.47
CA MET A 1 14.39 -0.96 -23.20
C MET A 1 13.22 -1.94 -23.07
N ASN A 2 12.54 -1.97 -21.93
CA ASN A 2 11.71 -3.09 -21.45
C ASN A 2 10.36 -3.33 -22.18
N GLY A 3 10.26 -3.04 -23.48
CA GLY A 3 9.05 -3.28 -24.28
C GLY A 3 7.84 -2.41 -23.90
N ILE A 4 7.99 -1.51 -22.93
CA ILE A 4 6.94 -0.55 -22.52
C ILE A 4 6.92 0.61 -23.53
N ASP A 5 5.77 0.83 -24.17
CA ASP A 5 5.53 2.02 -24.99
C ASP A 5 5.11 3.19 -24.08
N PRO A 6 5.93 4.25 -23.96
CA PRO A 6 5.65 5.37 -23.05
C PRO A 6 4.45 6.21 -23.50
N PHE A 7 3.97 6.06 -24.73
CA PHE A 7 2.84 6.81 -25.28
C PHE A 7 1.51 6.08 -25.13
N LYS A 8 1.51 4.82 -24.67
CA LYS A 8 0.29 4.05 -24.41
C LYS A 8 -0.04 4.00 -22.92
N PRO A 9 -1.32 4.12 -22.53
CA PRO A 9 -1.73 3.94 -21.13
C PRO A 9 -1.27 2.59 -20.57
N ILE A 10 -0.76 2.58 -19.34
CA ILE A 10 -0.29 1.38 -18.63
C ILE A 10 -1.38 0.30 -18.58
N SER A 11 -2.64 0.72 -18.39
CA SER A 11 -3.80 -0.17 -18.37
C SER A 11 -4.06 -0.94 -19.67
N LYS A 12 -3.45 -0.51 -20.79
CA LYS A 12 -3.54 -1.16 -22.11
C LYS A 12 -2.31 -1.98 -22.47
N GLN A 13 -1.35 -2.14 -21.55
CA GLN A 13 -0.08 -2.84 -21.75
C GLN A 13 0.21 -3.82 -20.60
N LEU A 14 -0.85 -4.38 -20.01
CA LEU A 14 -0.77 -5.21 -18.81
C LEU A 14 0.08 -6.49 -19.03
N ASP A 15 0.10 -7.02 -20.26
CA ASP A 15 0.90 -8.17 -20.68
C ASP A 15 2.42 -7.94 -20.55
N VAL A 16 2.88 -6.70 -20.75
CA VAL A 16 4.29 -6.31 -20.58
C VAL A 16 4.56 -5.82 -19.15
N VAL A 17 3.60 -5.11 -18.55
CA VAL A 17 3.75 -4.46 -17.26
C VAL A 17 3.65 -5.47 -16.11
N LEU A 18 2.69 -6.39 -16.13
CA LEU A 18 2.47 -7.33 -15.01
C LEU A 18 3.69 -8.22 -14.73
N PRO A 19 4.40 -8.81 -15.73
CA PRO A 19 5.61 -9.58 -15.45
C PRO A 19 6.74 -8.73 -14.87
N GLN A 20 6.85 -7.47 -15.25
CA GLN A 20 7.83 -6.53 -14.66
C GLN A 20 7.43 -6.16 -13.24
N LEU A 21 6.13 -5.98 -12.98
CA LEU A 21 5.59 -5.72 -11.66
C LEU A 21 5.85 -6.90 -10.70
N ILE A 22 5.64 -8.14 -11.17
CA ILE A 22 5.91 -9.37 -10.40
C ILE A 22 7.40 -9.52 -10.09
N LYS A 23 8.28 -9.14 -11.01
CA LYS A 23 9.75 -9.17 -10.79
C LYS A 23 10.24 -8.12 -9.79
N HIS A 24 9.39 -7.15 -9.47
CA HIS A 24 9.67 -6.00 -8.61
C HIS A 24 8.58 -5.88 -7.53
N ASP A 25 8.02 -7.01 -7.10
CA ASP A 25 7.04 -7.08 -6.02
C ASP A 25 7.61 -6.48 -4.72
N ASP A 26 8.90 -6.70 -4.47
CA ASP A 26 9.65 -6.10 -3.36
C ASP A 26 9.68 -4.55 -3.40
N LEU A 27 9.63 -3.96 -4.59
CA LEU A 27 9.54 -2.52 -4.78
C LEU A 27 8.14 -2.03 -4.42
N LEU A 28 7.08 -2.78 -4.73
CA LEU A 28 5.72 -2.41 -4.30
C LEU A 28 5.64 -2.41 -2.77
N ASP A 29 6.19 -3.42 -2.11
CA ASP A 29 6.26 -3.52 -0.64
C ASP A 29 6.97 -2.33 0.03
N LYS A 30 7.93 -1.71 -0.67
CA LYS A 30 8.75 -0.59 -0.16
C LYS A 30 8.17 0.77 -0.55
N VAL A 31 7.65 0.89 -1.76
CA VAL A 31 7.25 2.16 -2.37
C VAL A 31 5.78 2.49 -2.09
N LEU A 32 4.90 1.48 -2.02
CA LEU A 32 3.49 1.70 -1.70
C LEU A 32 3.29 2.39 -0.35
N PRO A 33 3.96 1.97 0.76
CA PRO A 33 3.86 2.69 2.03
C PRO A 33 4.31 4.15 1.92
N PHE A 34 5.33 4.43 1.13
CA PHE A 34 5.82 5.80 0.92
C PHE A 34 4.76 6.68 0.25
N TYR A 35 4.16 6.23 -0.85
CA TYR A 35 3.13 7.01 -1.54
C TYR A 35 1.89 7.24 -0.68
N ILE A 36 1.46 6.25 0.10
CA ILE A 36 0.32 6.41 1.01
C ILE A 36 0.66 7.43 2.09
N ALA A 37 1.86 7.35 2.71
CA ALA A 37 2.28 8.29 3.75
C ALA A 37 2.38 9.74 3.23
N VAL A 38 2.98 9.94 2.05
CA VAL A 38 3.07 11.26 1.40
C VAL A 38 1.67 11.80 1.09
N THR A 39 0.78 10.98 0.52
CA THR A 39 -0.59 11.41 0.20
C THR A 39 -1.38 11.75 1.46
N ALA A 40 -1.23 10.95 2.52
CA ALA A 40 -1.83 11.22 3.83
C ALA A 40 -1.34 12.56 4.39
N LYS A 41 -0.04 12.83 4.33
CA LYS A 41 0.54 14.09 4.80
C LYS A 41 0.01 15.28 4.01
N LEU A 42 0.04 15.20 2.67
CA LEU A 42 -0.47 16.21 1.74
C LEU A 42 -1.97 16.50 1.89
N SER A 43 -2.74 15.58 2.46
CA SER A 43 -4.17 15.80 2.72
C SER A 43 -4.44 16.80 3.85
N GLY A 44 -3.43 17.22 4.61
CA GLY A 44 -3.56 18.10 5.78
C GLY A 44 -4.22 17.44 6.99
N LYS A 45 -4.55 16.14 6.90
CA LYS A 45 -5.16 15.39 7.99
C LYS A 45 -4.12 15.00 9.03
N THR A 46 -4.58 14.93 10.27
CA THR A 46 -3.78 14.43 11.39
C THR A 46 -3.51 12.93 11.23
N ARG A 47 -2.47 12.48 11.93
CA ARG A 47 -2.13 11.06 12.08
C ARG A 47 -3.33 10.23 12.54
N GLU A 48 -4.11 10.76 13.49
CA GLU A 48 -5.27 10.06 14.03
C GLU A 48 -6.36 9.89 12.98
N GLU A 49 -6.67 10.94 12.23
CA GLU A 49 -7.72 10.89 11.19
C GLU A 49 -7.42 9.89 10.07
N VAL A 50 -6.14 9.67 9.74
CA VAL A 50 -5.76 8.75 8.66
C VAL A 50 -5.46 7.35 9.20
N LEU A 51 -4.52 7.23 10.14
CA LEU A 51 -3.97 5.93 10.51
C LEU A 51 -4.86 5.15 11.46
N LYS A 52 -5.60 5.83 12.35
CA LYS A 52 -6.59 5.17 13.20
C LYS A 52 -7.76 4.68 12.35
N TYR A 53 -8.21 5.50 11.40
CA TYR A 53 -9.24 5.09 10.45
C TYR A 53 -8.79 3.88 9.62
N ASN A 54 -7.56 3.90 9.09
CA ASN A 54 -7.01 2.75 8.37
C ASN A 54 -6.97 1.49 9.24
N MET A 55 -6.56 1.60 10.51
CA MET A 55 -6.56 0.45 11.42
C MET A 55 -7.97 -0.11 11.65
N LEU A 56 -8.95 0.76 11.89
CA LEU A 56 -10.36 0.36 12.04
C LEU A 56 -10.89 -0.32 10.76
N ALA A 57 -10.53 0.21 9.59
CA ALA A 57 -10.90 -0.39 8.31
C ALA A 57 -10.26 -1.77 8.13
N LEU A 58 -8.99 -1.95 8.49
CA LEU A 58 -8.31 -3.25 8.45
C LEU A 58 -8.99 -4.27 9.37
N GLU A 59 -9.31 -3.87 10.60
CA GLU A 59 -10.04 -4.72 11.55
C GLU A 59 -11.44 -5.07 11.04
N THR A 60 -12.14 -4.13 10.38
CA THR A 60 -13.47 -4.38 9.82
C THR A 60 -13.44 -5.33 8.62
N ILE A 61 -12.43 -5.18 7.74
CA ILE A 61 -12.33 -5.96 6.50
C ILE A 61 -11.78 -7.35 6.77
N PHE A 62 -10.70 -7.45 7.55
CA PHE A 62 -9.99 -8.70 7.74
C PHE A 62 -10.34 -9.37 9.06
N GLY A 63 -10.80 -8.64 10.07
CA GLY A 63 -10.98 -9.19 11.42
C GLY A 63 -9.67 -9.51 12.13
N SER A 64 -9.72 -9.50 13.46
CA SER A 64 -8.58 -9.85 14.32
C SER A 64 -8.33 -11.37 14.42
N GLU A 65 -9.34 -12.19 14.11
CA GLU A 65 -9.23 -13.64 14.19
C GLU A 65 -8.47 -14.22 13.00
N LYS A 66 -7.57 -15.16 13.28
CA LYS A 66 -6.82 -15.92 12.26
C LYS A 66 -7.48 -17.27 11.93
N ALA A 67 -8.33 -17.77 12.82
CA ALA A 67 -9.02 -19.04 12.66
C ALA A 67 -10.01 -18.97 11.49
N GLY A 68 -10.07 -20.02 10.67
CA GLY A 68 -11.00 -20.11 9.54
C GLY A 68 -10.57 -19.36 8.26
N LYS A 69 -9.50 -18.56 8.30
CA LYS A 69 -8.96 -17.88 7.10
C LYS A 69 -8.18 -18.85 6.21
N SER A 70 -8.38 -18.74 4.90
CA SER A 70 -7.55 -19.40 3.90
C SER A 70 -6.13 -18.82 3.89
N PRO A 71 -5.14 -19.56 3.36
CA PRO A 71 -3.77 -19.06 3.21
C PRO A 71 -3.69 -17.74 2.42
N LYS A 72 -4.57 -17.56 1.43
CA LYS A 72 -4.66 -16.33 0.64
C LYS A 72 -5.13 -15.15 1.50
N GLU A 73 -6.21 -15.30 2.26
CA GLU A 73 -6.73 -14.24 3.13
C GLU A 73 -5.73 -13.89 4.25
N LEU A 74 -4.99 -14.88 4.75
CA LEU A 74 -3.91 -14.64 5.70
C LEU A 74 -2.80 -13.78 5.08
N ALA A 75 -2.36 -14.10 3.86
CA ALA A 75 -1.33 -13.33 3.16
C ALA A 75 -1.80 -11.89 2.85
N GLU A 76 -3.02 -11.73 2.37
CA GLU A 76 -3.60 -10.41 2.05
C GLU A 76 -3.75 -9.55 3.31
N SER A 77 -4.29 -10.11 4.39
CA SER A 77 -4.41 -9.38 5.66
C SER A 77 -3.04 -9.02 6.22
N GLN A 78 -2.07 -9.94 6.23
CA GLN A 78 -0.72 -9.67 6.70
C GLN A 78 -0.05 -8.55 5.91
N PHE A 79 -0.16 -8.57 4.58
CA PHE A 79 0.38 -7.53 3.72
C PHE A 79 -0.26 -6.15 4.03
N ALA A 80 -1.57 -6.09 4.18
CA ALA A 80 -2.29 -4.86 4.46
C ALA A 80 -1.92 -4.26 5.83
N TYR A 81 -1.86 -5.09 6.89
CA TYR A 81 -1.43 -4.66 8.22
C TYR A 81 0.02 -4.17 8.23
N MET A 82 0.95 -4.91 7.61
CA MET A 82 2.35 -4.50 7.51
C MET A 82 2.54 -3.21 6.72
N THR A 83 1.77 -3.03 5.64
CA THR A 83 1.75 -1.79 4.87
C THR A 83 1.33 -0.62 5.75
N ASN A 84 0.23 -0.73 6.50
CA ASN A 84 -0.24 0.35 7.36
C ASN A 84 0.77 0.71 8.48
N ILE A 85 1.47 -0.27 9.04
CA ILE A 85 2.56 -0.04 10.00
C ILE A 85 3.69 0.77 9.34
N ARG A 86 4.15 0.37 8.15
CA ARG A 86 5.22 1.10 7.44
C ARG A 86 4.79 2.51 7.04
N VAL A 87 3.54 2.69 6.58
CA VAL A 87 2.97 4.02 6.31
C VAL A 87 3.06 4.90 7.55
N SER A 88 2.70 4.34 8.70
CA SER A 88 2.73 5.02 9.98
C SER A 88 4.13 5.50 10.37
N GLU A 89 5.14 4.65 10.20
CA GLU A 89 6.55 4.97 10.47
C GLU A 89 7.10 6.05 9.53
N ILE A 90 6.68 6.04 8.26
CA ILE A 90 7.10 7.05 7.28
C ILE A 90 6.41 8.38 7.56
N PHE A 91 5.10 8.37 7.82
CA PHE A 91 4.31 9.57 8.09
C PHE A 91 4.91 10.42 9.23
N ASP A 92 5.37 9.76 10.31
CA ASP A 92 5.99 10.44 11.46
C ASP A 92 7.33 11.09 11.16
N LYS A 93 8.01 10.68 10.07
CA LYS A 93 9.28 11.24 9.62
C LYS A 93 9.10 12.35 8.60
N LEU A 94 7.92 12.49 8.01
CA LEU A 94 7.64 13.54 7.03
C LEU A 94 7.41 14.88 7.74
N PRO A 95 7.95 15.99 7.21
CA PRO A 95 7.72 17.31 7.77
C PRO A 95 6.24 17.67 7.71
N ASP A 96 5.77 18.42 8.70
CA ASP A 96 4.43 19.01 8.68
C ASP A 96 4.27 19.94 7.47
N ILE A 97 3.06 19.97 6.93
CA ILE A 97 2.72 20.82 5.79
C ILE A 97 2.04 22.05 6.36
N GLU A 98 2.62 23.21 6.06
CA GLU A 98 2.10 24.54 6.38
C GLU A 98 0.90 24.92 5.49
#